data_AF-A0A2V6V891-F1
#
_entry.id   AF-A0A2V6V891-F1
#
_cell.length_a   1.000
_cell.length_b   1.000
_cell.length_c   1.000
_cell.angle_alpha   90.00
_cell.angle_beta   90.00
_cell.angle_gamma   90.00
#
_symmetry.space_group_name_H-M   'P 1'
#
loop_
_entity.id
_entity.type
_entity.pdbx_description
1 polymer ?
#
loop_
_entity_poly.entity_id
_entity_poly.type
_entity_poly.pdbx_seq_one_letter_code
_entity_poly.pdbx_strand_id
1 'polypeptide(L)'
;MGVDVHGRDATKAACRAVSDAIRHSSLPLFQEVRERGGKMLVDVTVGVPDPDSVKVDVVRRELPHGEVTVRAVSGGLRAGSDTLIACAAITVSVEYPEASR
;
A
#
# COMPACT_ATOMS: atom_id res chain seq x y z
N MET A 1 9.67 0.30 4.06
CA MET A 1 10.11 -1.04 3.61
C MET A 1 9.61 -2.10 4.58
N GLY A 2 9.47 -3.35 4.15
CA GLY A 2 9.05 -4.45 5.01
C GLY A 2 9.83 -5.72 4.72
N VAL A 3 10.05 -6.54 5.74
CA VAL A 3 10.89 -7.75 5.63
C VAL A 3 10.18 -8.93 6.25
N ASP A 4 10.26 -10.10 5.63
CA ASP A 4 10.04 -11.39 6.27
C ASP A 4 11.34 -12.19 6.22
N VAL A 5 11.89 -12.53 7.38
CA VAL A 5 13.28 -13.01 7.48
C VAL A 5 13.39 -14.51 7.21
N HIS A 6 12.42 -15.32 7.65
CA HIS A 6 12.49 -16.79 7.59
C HIS A 6 11.22 -17.47 7.03
N GLY A 7 10.14 -16.74 6.78
CA GLY A 7 8.86 -17.34 6.40
C GLY A 7 8.67 -17.52 4.90
N ARG A 8 9.52 -16.90 4.06
CA ARG A 8 9.29 -16.72 2.62
C ARG A 8 7.90 -16.15 2.34
N ASP A 9 7.37 -15.35 3.26
CA ASP A 9 6.03 -14.82 3.19
C ASP A 9 6.04 -13.42 2.55
N ALA A 10 5.84 -13.40 1.23
CA ALA A 10 5.77 -12.16 0.46
C ALA A 10 4.61 -11.25 0.92
N THR A 11 3.49 -11.83 1.39
CA THR A 11 2.35 -11.06 1.89
C THR A 11 2.72 -10.34 3.18
N LYS A 12 3.38 -11.02 4.11
CA LYS A 12 3.83 -10.42 5.37
C LYS A 12 4.88 -9.34 5.16
N ALA A 13 5.84 -9.55 4.26
CA ALA A 13 6.80 -8.51 3.88
C ALA A 13 6.08 -7.29 3.28
N ALA A 14 5.09 -7.51 2.41
CA ALA A 14 4.27 -6.46 1.80
C ALA A 14 3.46 -5.66 2.83
N CYS A 15 2.72 -6.33 3.73
CA CYS A 15 1.96 -5.67 4.80
C CYS A 15 2.88 -4.81 5.68
N ARG A 16 4.05 -5.33 6.05
CA ARG A 16 5.06 -4.57 6.80
C ARG A 16 5.52 -3.33 6.03
N ALA A 17 5.73 -3.44 4.72
CA ALA A 17 6.16 -2.32 3.89
C ALA A 17 5.10 -1.21 3.81
N VAL A 18 3.82 -1.58 3.70
CA VAL A 18 2.69 -0.63 3.69
C VAL A 18 2.51 0.02 5.06
N SER A 19 2.50 -0.78 6.14
CA SER A 19 2.42 -0.27 7.51
C SER A 19 3.56 0.70 7.83
N ASP A 20 4.79 0.37 7.44
CA ASP A 20 5.96 1.25 7.58
C ASP A 20 5.76 2.59 6.84
N ALA A 21 5.30 2.54 5.59
CA ALA A 21 5.08 3.75 4.79
C ALA A 21 4.04 4.72 5.40
N ILE A 22 2.94 4.20 5.97
CA ILE A 22 1.86 5.05 6.50
C ILE A 22 2.09 5.53 7.93
N ARG A 23 2.82 4.78 8.77
CA ARG A 23 3.02 5.12 10.18
C ARG A 23 3.82 6.39 10.42
N HIS A 24 4.59 6.82 9.43
CA HIS A 24 5.43 8.01 9.50
C HIS A 24 4.78 9.24 8.85
N SER A 25 3.54 9.13 8.36
CA SER A 25 2.83 10.19 7.66
C SER A 25 1.49 10.50 8.34
N SER A 26 1.09 11.77 8.34
CA SER A 26 -0.25 12.19 8.72
C SER A 26 -0.87 13.05 7.62
N LEU A 27 -2.15 12.81 7.34
CA LEU A 27 -2.92 13.52 6.32
C LEU A 27 -4.19 14.11 6.96
N PRO A 28 -4.12 15.27 7.64
CA PRO A 28 -5.27 15.84 8.34
C PRO A 28 -6.41 16.29 7.41
N LEU A 29 -6.17 16.36 6.10
CA LEU A 29 -7.13 16.79 5.07
C LEU A 29 -8.27 15.81 4.76
N PHE A 30 -8.25 14.58 5.33
CA PHE A 30 -9.25 13.56 5.06
C PHE A 30 -10.69 14.02 5.33
N GLN A 31 -10.90 14.73 6.43
CA GLN A 31 -12.23 15.21 6.81
C GLN A 31 -12.73 16.27 5.82
N GLU A 32 -11.90 17.26 5.52
CA GLU A 32 -12.24 18.35 4.60
C GLU A 32 -12.54 17.85 3.18
N VAL A 33 -11.75 16.89 2.68
CA VAL A 33 -12.00 16.26 1.37
C VAL A 33 -13.40 15.64 1.34
N ARG A 34 -13.79 14.90 2.39
CA ARG A 34 -15.10 14.26 2.47
C ARG A 34 -16.24 15.27 2.59
N GLU A 35 -16.07 16.32 3.38
CA GLU A 35 -17.06 17.39 3.55
C GLU A 35 -17.36 18.12 2.23
N ARG A 36 -16.34 18.26 1.37
CA ARG A 36 -16.46 18.81 0.02
C ARG A 36 -16.96 17.79 -1.02
N GLY A 37 -17.38 16.59 -0.58
CA GLY A 37 -17.86 15.52 -1.45
C GLY A 37 -16.76 14.81 -2.25
N GLY A 38 -15.49 15.07 -1.95
CA GLY A 38 -14.36 14.43 -2.62
C GLY A 38 -14.16 12.98 -2.20
N LYS A 39 -13.69 12.16 -3.14
CA LYS A 39 -13.25 10.79 -2.93
C LYS A 39 -11.75 10.74 -2.84
N MET A 40 -11.22 9.99 -1.88
CA MET A 40 -9.80 9.76 -1.77
C MET A 40 -9.43 8.41 -2.37
N LEU A 41 -8.57 8.43 -3.39
CA LEU A 41 -8.06 7.26 -4.07
C LEU A 41 -6.66 6.95 -3.54
N VAL A 42 -6.40 5.68 -3.24
CA VAL A 42 -5.13 5.23 -2.68
C VAL A 42 -4.57 4.12 -3.56
N ASP A 43 -3.53 4.45 -4.31
CA ASP A 43 -2.81 3.52 -5.17
C ASP A 43 -1.57 3.00 -4.45
N VAL A 44 -1.52 1.69 -4.24
CA VAL A 44 -0.40 1.00 -3.60
C VAL A 44 0.31 0.16 -4.63
N THR A 45 1.61 0.39 -4.79
CA THR A 45 2.50 -0.48 -5.56
C THR A 45 3.50 -1.14 -4.61
N VAL A 46 3.54 -2.47 -4.60
CA VAL A 46 4.46 -3.26 -3.79
C VAL A 46 5.46 -3.97 -4.70
N GLY A 47 6.74 -3.63 -4.60
CA GLY A 47 7.83 -4.36 -5.25
C GLY A 47 8.35 -5.49 -4.36
N VAL A 48 8.26 -6.74 -4.84
CA VAL A 48 8.72 -7.96 -4.13
C VAL A 48 9.18 -9.06 -5.12
N PRO A 49 10.10 -9.97 -4.76
CA PRO A 49 10.68 -10.94 -5.72
C PRO A 49 9.71 -11.98 -6.30
N ASP A 50 8.54 -12.18 -5.69
CA ASP A 50 7.50 -13.10 -6.14
C ASP A 50 6.12 -12.42 -5.94
N PRO A 51 5.73 -11.51 -6.84
CA PRO A 51 4.54 -10.69 -6.65
C PRO A 51 3.24 -11.49 -6.69
N ASP A 52 3.20 -12.61 -7.41
CA ASP A 52 1.99 -13.42 -7.56
C ASP A 52 1.61 -14.17 -6.27
N SER A 53 2.55 -14.37 -5.35
CA SER A 53 2.27 -14.95 -4.04
C SER A 53 1.76 -13.94 -2.99
N VAL A 54 1.67 -12.65 -3.36
CA VAL A 54 1.11 -11.62 -2.50
C VAL A 54 -0.41 -11.69 -2.48
N LYS A 55 -0.99 -11.88 -1.29
CA LYS A 55 -2.43 -11.76 -1.08
C LYS A 55 -2.81 -10.28 -1.00
N VAL A 56 -3.08 -9.67 -2.14
CA VAL A 56 -3.36 -8.22 -2.27
C VAL A 56 -4.51 -7.74 -1.36
N ASP A 57 -5.53 -8.57 -1.12
CA ASP A 57 -6.62 -8.23 -0.20
C ASP A 57 -6.18 -8.12 1.26
N VAL A 58 -5.14 -8.86 1.66
CA VAL A 58 -4.57 -8.75 3.00
C VAL A 58 -3.78 -7.45 3.12
N VAL A 59 -2.96 -7.13 2.11
CA VAL A 59 -2.20 -5.87 2.06
C VAL A 59 -3.12 -4.66 2.05
N ARG A 60 -4.24 -4.74 1.32
CA ARG A 60 -5.26 -3.67 1.26
C ARG A 60 -5.81 -3.30 2.64
N ARG A 61 -5.95 -4.27 3.55
CA ARG A 61 -6.50 -4.06 4.90
C ARG A 61 -5.58 -3.28 5.83
N GLU A 62 -4.31 -3.10 5.47
CA GLU A 62 -3.37 -2.26 6.23
C GLU A 62 -3.72 -0.76 6.13
N LEU A 63 -4.47 -0.36 5.11
CA LEU A 63 -4.85 1.03 4.88
C LEU A 63 -6.19 1.36 5.55
N PRO A 64 -6.25 2.35 6.46
CA PRO A 64 -7.44 2.63 7.25
C PRO A 64 -8.54 3.37 6.47
N HIS A 65 -8.19 4.06 5.38
CA HIS A 65 -9.06 5.00 4.68
C HIS A 65 -8.81 5.01 3.17
N GLY A 66 -9.81 5.50 2.43
CA GLY A 66 -9.75 5.70 0.98
C GLY A 66 -10.21 4.49 0.16
N GLU A 67 -10.40 4.71 -1.13
CA GLU A 67 -10.64 3.66 -2.13
C GLU A 67 -9.29 3.10 -2.56
N VAL A 68 -8.94 1.93 -1.99
CA VAL A 68 -7.60 1.35 -2.10
C VAL A 68 -7.52 0.39 -3.28
N THR A 69 -6.54 0.63 -4.15
CA THR A 69 -6.09 -0.29 -5.19
C THR A 69 -4.67 -0.75 -4.88
N VAL A 70 -4.43 -2.07 -4.86
CA VAL A 70 -3.10 -2.65 -4.59
C VAL A 70 -2.61 -3.41 -5.80
N ARG A 71 -1.36 -3.18 -6.19
CA ARG A 71 -0.66 -3.91 -7.24
C ARG A 71 0.67 -4.43 -6.68
N ALA A 72 0.87 -5.74 -6.77
CA ALA A 72 2.18 -6.34 -6.55
C ALA A 72 2.93 -6.40 -7.89
N VAL A 73 4.21 -6.03 -7.88
CA VAL A 73 5.09 -6.05 -9.05
C VAL A 73 6.43 -6.68 -8.68
N SER A 74 7.13 -7.21 -9.68
CA SER A 74 8.48 -7.72 -9.49
C SER A 74 9.39 -6.59 -8.99
N GLY A 75 10.09 -6.83 -7.89
CA GLY A 75 10.99 -5.84 -7.28
C GLY A 75 11.51 -6.30 -5.92
N GLY A 76 11.84 -5.35 -5.04
CA GLY A 76 12.34 -5.68 -3.69
C GLY A 76 13.67 -6.46 -3.72
N LEU A 77 13.88 -7.34 -2.74
CA LEU A 77 15.07 -8.18 -2.66
C LEU A 77 14.78 -9.53 -2.01
N ARG A 78 15.33 -10.61 -2.58
CA ARG A 78 15.49 -11.90 -1.89
C ARG A 78 16.93 -11.98 -1.41
N ALA A 79 17.13 -12.03 -0.10
CA ALA A 79 18.45 -12.16 0.50
C ALA A 79 18.60 -13.57 1.06
N GLY A 80 19.64 -14.29 0.63
CA GLY A 80 19.83 -15.69 1.01
C GLY A 80 18.69 -16.60 0.56
N SER A 81 18.36 -17.61 1.38
CA SER A 81 17.43 -18.68 1.01
C SER A 81 15.97 -18.42 1.44
N ASP A 82 15.73 -17.49 2.36
CA ASP A 82 14.45 -17.34 3.04
C ASP A 82 14.01 -15.89 3.32
N THR A 83 14.94 -14.92 3.34
CA THR A 83 14.60 -13.52 3.59
C THR A 83 14.01 -12.84 2.34
N LEU A 84 12.84 -12.25 2.50
CA LEU A 84 12.16 -11.41 1.51
C LEU A 84 12.03 -9.98 2.01
N ILE A 85 12.42 -9.02 1.17
CA ILE A 85 12.30 -7.59 1.40
C ILE A 85 11.34 -7.02 0.36
N ALA A 86 10.32 -6.31 0.82
CA ALA A 86 9.35 -5.60 0.01
C ALA A 86 9.50 -4.08 0.16
N CYS A 87 9.34 -3.36 -0.95
CA CYS A 87 9.24 -1.91 -0.99
C CYS A 87 7.79 -1.53 -1.35
N ALA A 88 7.25 -0.51 -0.70
CA ALA A 88 5.92 0.00 -0.98
C ALA A 88 5.99 1.47 -1.39
N ALA A 89 5.28 1.82 -2.46
CA ALA A 89 4.97 3.19 -2.83
C ALA A 89 3.45 3.38 -2.70
N ILE A 90 3.05 4.46 -2.02
CA ILE A 90 1.64 4.79 -1.78
C ILE A 90 1.40 6.18 -2.34
N THR A 91 0.54 6.25 -3.35
CA THR A 91 0.10 7.50 -3.95
C THR A 91 -1.33 7.77 -3.52
N VAL A 92 -1.56 8.98 -2.99
CA VAL A 92 -2.88 9.44 -2.59
C VAL A 92 -3.31 10.55 -3.54
N SER A 93 -4.50 10.43 -4.10
CA SER A 93 -5.12 11.46 -4.93
C SER A 93 -6.56 11.70 -4.51
N VAL A 94 -7.12 12.85 -4.92
CA VAL A 94 -8.48 13.25 -4.58
C VAL A 94 -9.24 13.54 -5.86
N GLU A 95 -10.42 12.96 -5.99
CA GLU A 95 -11.37 13.24 -7.06
C GLU A 95 -12.56 14.00 -6.47
N TYR A 96 -12.86 15.18 -7.00
CA TYR A 96 -14.05 15.94 -6.61
C TYR A 96 -15.16 15.74 -7.66
N PRO A 97 -16.44 15.72 -7.24
CA PRO A 97 -17.53 15.75 -8.20
C PRO A 97 -17.42 17.03 -9.04
N GLU A 98 -17.59 16.91 -10.35
CA GLU A 98 -17.66 18.07 -11.23
C GLU A 98 -18.81 18.97 -10.74
N ALA A 99 -18.51 20.26 -10.55
CA ALA A 99 -19.55 21.23 -10.28
C ALA A 99 -20.51 21.22 -11.48
N SER A 100 -21.77 20.84 -11.24
CA SER A 100 -22.85 21.07 -12.21
C SER A 100 -22.79 22.53 -12.63
N ARG A 101 -22.38 22.78 -13.87
CA ARG A 101 -22.57 24.09 -14.50
C ARG A 101 -24.07 24.37 -14.67
#